data_AF-A0A222WM11-F1
#
_entry.id   AF-A0A222WM11-F1
#
_cell.length_a   1.000
_cell.length_b   1.000
_cell.length_c   1.000
_cell.angle_alpha   90.00
_cell.angle_beta   90.00
_cell.angle_gamma   90.00
#
_symmetry.space_group_name_H-M   'P 1'
#
loop_
_entity.id
_entity.type
_entity.pdbx_description
1 polymer ?
#
loop_
_entity_poly.entity_id
_entity_poly.type
_entity_poly.pdbx_seq_one_letter_code
_entity_poly.pdbx_strand_id
1 'polypeptide(L)'
;MMAIFLFTQIVKNYLTKGGGNVLINATLLTELRSIYELSQTEFAALCGVTPSYVNMIERGKRIVTNRISAAIVTEFELTEEKLADLRRSYNREKAHCVAEVARQKIRGKEAT
;
A
#
# COMPACT_ATOMS: atom_id res chain seq x y z
N MET A 1 23.33 -13.51 -3.72
CA MET A 1 21.89 -13.61 -4.02
C MET A 1 21.21 -14.38 -2.87
N MET A 2 21.10 -13.78 -1.68
CA MET A 2 20.59 -14.45 -0.45
C MET A 2 19.84 -13.51 0.52
N ALA A 3 19.50 -12.28 0.12
CA ALA A 3 18.97 -11.27 1.07
C ALA A 3 17.44 -11.28 1.27
N ILE A 4 16.67 -11.94 0.39
CA ILE A 4 15.19 -11.87 0.44
C ILE A 4 14.59 -13.00 1.31
N PHE A 5 15.33 -14.10 1.52
CA PHE A 5 14.78 -15.34 2.10
C PHE A 5 14.71 -15.38 3.63
N LEU A 6 15.32 -14.41 4.34
CA LEU A 6 15.36 -14.41 5.80
C LEU A 6 14.26 -13.56 6.46
N PHE A 7 13.60 -12.66 5.72
CA PHE A 7 12.51 -11.87 6.29
C PHE A 7 11.21 -12.70 6.45
N THR A 8 11.05 -13.74 5.63
CA THR A 8 9.80 -14.53 5.53
C THR A 8 9.60 -15.54 6.67
N GLN A 9 10.64 -15.91 7.43
CA GLN A 9 10.53 -16.94 8.48
C GLN A 9 10.29 -16.38 9.89
N ILE A 10 10.63 -15.11 10.17
CA ILE A 10 10.50 -14.55 11.52
C ILE A 10 9.05 -14.11 11.83
N VAL A 11 8.23 -13.81 10.82
CA VAL A 11 6.89 -13.22 11.01
C VAL A 11 5.79 -14.25 11.33
N LYS A 12 5.96 -15.53 10.98
CA LYS A 12 4.90 -16.55 11.18
C LYS A 12 4.54 -16.83 12.64
N ASN A 13 5.34 -16.37 13.61
CA ASN A 13 5.20 -16.74 15.03
C ASN A 13 4.50 -15.69 15.92
N TYR A 14 3.99 -14.58 15.37
CA TYR A 14 3.29 -13.53 16.13
C TYR A 14 1.80 -13.37 15.75
N LEU A 15 1.17 -14.48 15.34
CA LEU A 15 -0.29 -14.56 15.36
C LEU A 15 -0.75 -14.38 16.82
N THR A 16 -1.59 -13.37 17.04
CA THR A 16 -2.34 -13.06 18.28
C THR A 16 -1.65 -12.09 19.27
N LYS A 17 -1.91 -10.79 19.12
CA LYS A 17 -2.46 -9.89 20.18
C LYS A 17 -2.49 -8.44 19.70
N GLY A 18 -3.68 -7.83 19.78
CA GLY A 18 -3.84 -6.38 19.65
C GLY A 18 -4.34 -5.90 18.29
N GLY A 19 -5.52 -6.37 17.86
CA GLY A 19 -6.21 -5.77 16.72
C GLY A 19 -6.74 -4.38 17.08
N GLY A 20 -5.91 -3.35 16.92
CA GLY A 20 -6.41 -2.00 16.68
C GLY A 20 -7.34 -2.04 15.48
N ASN A 21 -8.45 -1.31 15.53
CA ASN A 21 -9.51 -1.30 14.52
C ASN A 21 -9.06 -0.53 13.26
N VAL A 22 -7.90 -0.89 12.69
CA VAL A 22 -7.36 -0.30 11.47
C VAL A 22 -8.20 -0.82 10.30
N LEU A 23 -9.07 0.04 9.79
CA LEU A 23 -9.93 -0.28 8.67
C LEU A 23 -9.15 -0.15 7.36
N ILE A 24 -8.72 -1.30 6.80
CA ILE A 24 -7.98 -1.34 5.53
C ILE A 24 -8.94 -1.23 4.35
N ASN A 25 -8.84 -0.11 3.63
CA ASN A 25 -9.60 0.16 2.41
C ASN A 25 -8.77 -0.09 1.14
N ALA A 26 -9.45 -0.19 -0.01
CA ALA A 26 -8.80 -0.27 -1.31
C ALA A 26 -7.83 0.89 -1.55
N THR A 27 -8.21 2.11 -1.18
CA THR A 27 -7.35 3.30 -1.28
C THR A 27 -6.07 3.14 -0.47
N LEU A 28 -6.19 2.71 0.79
CA LEU A 28 -5.04 2.53 1.67
C LEU A 28 -4.09 1.43 1.16
N LEU A 29 -4.65 0.35 0.59
CA LEU A 29 -3.86 -0.69 -0.04
C LEU A 29 -3.01 -0.12 -1.19
N THR A 30 -3.61 0.70 -2.06
CA THR A 30 -2.88 1.36 -3.15
C THR A 30 -1.84 2.35 -2.65
N GLU A 31 -2.16 3.13 -1.61
CA GLU A 31 -1.20 4.04 -0.96
C GLU A 31 0.01 3.27 -0.43
N LEU A 32 -0.21 2.20 0.34
CA LEU A 32 0.86 1.33 0.85
C LEU A 32 1.71 0.79 -0.30
N ARG A 33 1.07 0.24 -1.34
CA ARG A 33 1.78 -0.30 -2.48
C ARG A 33 2.67 0.74 -3.17
N SER A 34 2.20 1.98 -3.30
CA SER A 34 2.98 3.08 -3.87
C SER A 34 4.15 3.50 -2.98
N ILE A 35 3.93 3.65 -1.66
CA ILE A 35 4.96 4.09 -0.71
C ILE A 35 6.10 3.06 -0.62
N TYR A 36 5.77 1.78 -0.64
CA TYR A 36 6.75 0.69 -0.60
C TYR A 36 7.26 0.30 -2.00
N GLU A 37 6.85 1.01 -3.05
CA GLU A 37 7.25 0.78 -4.44
C GLU A 37 7.03 -0.67 -4.92
N LEU A 38 5.96 -1.31 -4.45
CA LEU A 38 5.68 -2.71 -4.76
C LEU A 38 4.85 -2.86 -6.03
N SER A 39 5.15 -3.88 -6.83
CA SER A 39 4.21 -4.36 -7.84
C SER A 39 3.02 -5.06 -7.20
N GLN A 40 1.90 -5.20 -7.94
CA GLN A 40 0.76 -5.99 -7.48
C GLN A 40 1.15 -7.45 -7.19
N THR A 41 2.14 -7.98 -7.92
CA THR A 41 2.62 -9.35 -7.75
C THR A 41 3.39 -9.52 -6.44
N GLU A 42 4.29 -8.60 -6.13
CA GLU A 42 5.06 -8.63 -4.87
C GLU A 42 4.16 -8.43 -3.67
N PHE A 43 3.25 -7.45 -3.74
CA PHE A 43 2.27 -7.21 -2.68
C PHE A 43 1.38 -8.45 -2.44
N ALA A 44 0.94 -9.10 -3.51
CA ALA A 44 0.14 -10.31 -3.42
C ALA A 44 0.92 -11.47 -2.77
N ALA A 45 2.20 -11.63 -3.11
CA ALA A 45 3.07 -12.64 -2.53
C ALA A 45 3.26 -12.43 -1.03
N LEU A 46 3.49 -11.19 -0.60
CA LEU A 46 3.61 -10.81 0.82
C LEU A 46 2.31 -11.09 1.59
N CYS A 47 1.17 -10.74 1.02
CA CYS A 47 -0.14 -10.93 1.67
C CYS A 47 -0.72 -12.36 1.53
N GLY A 48 -0.04 -13.27 0.83
CA GLY A 48 -0.51 -14.63 0.58
C GLY A 48 -1.80 -14.70 -0.26
N VAL A 49 -1.95 -13.80 -1.24
CA VAL A 49 -3.09 -13.74 -2.17
C VAL A 49 -2.61 -13.77 -3.62
N THR A 50 -3.55 -13.83 -4.57
CA THR A 50 -3.20 -13.75 -5.99
C THR A 50 -3.09 -12.29 -6.46
N PRO A 51 -2.25 -11.99 -7.47
CA PRO A 51 -2.17 -10.64 -8.04
C PRO A 51 -3.52 -10.15 -8.60
N SER A 52 -4.32 -11.07 -9.15
CA SER A 52 -5.70 -10.79 -9.59
C SER A 52 -6.58 -10.35 -8.43
N TYR A 53 -6.41 -10.92 -7.23
CA TYR A 53 -7.15 -10.51 -6.04
C TYR A 53 -6.82 -9.07 -5.66
N VAL A 54 -5.53 -8.70 -5.65
CA VAL A 54 -5.07 -7.33 -5.40
C VAL A 54 -5.66 -6.36 -6.42
N ASN A 55 -5.57 -6.67 -7.71
CA ASN A 55 -6.15 -5.86 -8.77
C ASN A 55 -7.66 -5.65 -8.60
N MET A 56 -8.41 -6.68 -8.21
CA MET A 56 -9.85 -6.55 -7.94
C MET A 56 -10.15 -5.64 -6.76
N ILE A 57 -9.31 -5.66 -5.71
CA ILE A 57 -9.45 -4.73 -4.59
C ILE A 57 -9.20 -3.29 -5.05
N GLU A 58 -8.06 -3.03 -5.71
CA GLU A 58 -7.67 -1.67 -6.14
C GLU A 58 -8.71 -1.04 -7.08
N ARG A 59 -9.37 -1.86 -7.90
CA ARG A 59 -10.45 -1.42 -8.80
C ARG A 59 -11.82 -1.29 -8.12
N GLY A 60 -11.91 -1.52 -6.81
CA GLY A 60 -13.16 -1.48 -6.05
C GLY A 60 -14.14 -2.61 -6.41
N LYS A 61 -13.68 -3.65 -7.10
CA LYS A 61 -14.50 -4.83 -7.45
C LYS A 61 -14.62 -5.83 -6.30
N ARG A 62 -13.73 -5.73 -5.30
CA ARG A 62 -13.75 -6.60 -4.12
C ARG A 62 -13.41 -5.82 -2.86
N ILE A 63 -14.10 -6.14 -1.77
CA ILE A 63 -13.78 -5.60 -0.45
C ILE A 63 -12.57 -6.32 0.16
N VAL A 64 -11.82 -5.61 0.99
CA VAL A 64 -10.75 -6.20 1.80
C VAL A 64 -11.39 -7.02 2.91
N THR A 65 -11.13 -8.32 2.92
CA THR A 65 -11.62 -9.21 3.99
C THR A 65 -10.80 -9.00 5.26
N ASN A 66 -11.38 -9.27 6.43
CA ASN A 66 -10.67 -9.20 7.73
C ASN A 66 -9.36 -9.99 7.73
N ARG A 67 -9.32 -11.16 7.07
CA ARG A 67 -8.09 -11.97 6.93
C ARG A 67 -6.95 -11.21 6.25
N ILE A 68 -7.25 -10.53 5.14
CA ILE A 68 -6.26 -9.78 4.37
C ILE A 68 -5.89 -8.50 5.11
N SER A 69 -6.87 -7.85 5.75
CA SER A 69 -6.62 -6.71 6.63
C SER A 69 -5.60 -7.07 7.71
N ALA A 70 -5.77 -8.22 8.37
CA ALA A 70 -4.83 -8.71 9.37
C ALA A 70 -3.45 -9.02 8.76
N ALA A 71 -3.40 -9.69 7.60
CA ALA A 71 -2.14 -9.96 6.92
C ALA A 71 -1.37 -8.67 6.58
N ILE A 72 -2.05 -7.65 6.07
CA ILE A 72 -1.45 -6.34 5.75
C ILE A 72 -0.96 -5.65 7.02
N VAL A 73 -1.77 -5.61 8.08
CA VAL A 73 -1.38 -4.99 9.36
C VAL A 73 -0.16 -5.68 9.95
N THR A 74 -0.09 -7.01 9.89
CA THR A 74 1.05 -7.78 10.37
C THR A 74 2.29 -7.59 9.51
N GLU A 75 2.19 -7.74 8.19
CA GLU A 75 3.35 -7.69 7.29
C GLU A 75 4.00 -6.32 7.25
N PHE A 76 3.20 -5.26 7.32
CA PHE A 76 3.69 -3.88 7.29
C PHE A 76 3.78 -3.25 8.69
N GLU A 77 3.55 -4.02 9.76
CA GLU A 77 3.57 -3.56 11.16
C GLU A 77 2.82 -2.22 11.33
N LEU A 78 1.58 -2.18 10.83
CA LEU A 78 0.81 -0.94 10.78
C LEU A 78 0.28 -0.57 12.16
N THR A 79 0.80 0.53 12.70
CA THR A 79 0.26 1.23 13.86
C THR A 79 -0.49 2.48 13.40
N GLU A 80 -1.36 3.02 14.25
CA GLU A 80 -2.07 4.28 13.96
C GLU A 80 -1.10 5.44 13.69
N GLU A 81 0.00 5.49 14.44
CA GLU A 81 1.07 6.48 14.25
C GLU A 81 1.73 6.33 12.88
N LYS A 82 2.14 5.10 12.52
CA LYS A 82 2.77 4.80 11.23
C LYS A 82 1.84 5.13 10.07
N LEU A 83 0.54 4.84 10.20
CA LEU A 83 -0.45 5.19 9.18
C LEU A 83 -0.59 6.71 9.00
N ALA A 84 -0.56 7.47 10.09
CA ALA A 84 -0.60 8.92 10.03
C ALA A 84 0.63 9.47 9.28
N ASP A 85 1.81 8.91 9.54
CA ASP A 85 3.05 9.29 8.87
C ASP A 85 3.07 8.90 7.39
N LEU A 86 2.66 7.67 7.07
CA LEU A 86 2.54 7.18 5.69
C LEU A 86 1.61 8.07 4.86
N ARG A 87 0.47 8.47 5.44
CA ARG A 87 -0.46 9.40 4.77
C ARG A 87 0.15 10.78 4.53
N ARG A 88 0.95 11.30 5.46
CA ARG A 88 1.66 12.58 5.26
C ARG A 88 2.66 12.47 4.11
N SER A 89 3.45 11.41 4.08
CA SER A 89 4.43 11.15 3.02
C SER A 89 3.76 11.03 1.65
N TYR A 90 2.70 10.21 1.56
CA TYR A 90 1.93 10.04 0.32
C TYR A 90 1.31 11.35 -0.18
N ASN A 91 0.71 12.14 0.70
CA ASN A 91 0.11 13.42 0.33
C ASN A 91 1.16 14.43 -0.15
N ARG A 92 2.36 14.43 0.45
CA ARG A 92 3.47 15.28 0.02
C ARG A 92 3.92 14.94 -1.39
N GLU A 93 4.15 13.66 -1.67
CA GLU A 93 4.55 13.20 -3.01
C GLU A 93 3.47 13.49 -4.06
N LYS A 94 2.20 13.22 -3.73
CA LYS A 94 1.07 13.49 -4.61
C LYS A 94 0.92 14.97 -4.91
N ALA A 95 1.05 15.84 -3.91
CA ALA A 95 0.99 17.29 -4.10
C ALA A 95 2.11 17.80 -5.02
N HIS A 96 3.32 17.25 -4.90
CA HIS A 96 4.44 17.56 -5.80
C HIS A 96 4.12 17.17 -7.25
N CYS A 97 3.65 15.94 -7.47
CA CYS A 97 3.29 15.43 -8.80
C CYS A 97 2.17 16.27 -9.45
N VAL A 98 1.11 16.61 -8.69
CA VAL A 98 0.00 17.42 -9.20
C VAL A 98 0.45 18.82 -9.58
N ALA A 99 1.33 19.44 -8.78
CA ALA A 99 1.88 20.76 -9.09
C ALA A 99 2.74 20.74 -10.36
N GLU A 100 3.53 19.68 -10.58
CA GLU A 100 4.34 19.54 -11.78
C GLU A 100 3.49 19.36 -13.04
N VAL A 101 2.49 18.48 -13.00
CA VAL A 101 1.56 18.26 -14.11
C VAL A 101 0.78 19.53 -14.46
N ALA A 102 0.36 20.32 -13.46
CA ALA A 102 -0.30 21.60 -13.68
C ALA A 102 0.60 22.60 -14.41
N ARG A 103 1.89 22.68 -14.03
CA ARG A 103 2.89 23.53 -14.72
C ARG A 103 3.09 23.12 -16.17
N GLN A 104 3.15 21.82 -16.46
CA GLN A 104 3.28 21.31 -17.83
C GLN A 104 2.06 21.65 -18.71
N LYS A 105 0.85 21.58 -18.15
CA LYS A 105 -0.39 21.94 -18.87
C LYS A 105 -0.47 23.43 -19.21
N ILE A 106 -0.02 24.31 -18.32
CA ILE A 106 0.04 25.76 -18.59
C ILE A 106 1.02 26.02 -19.74
N ARG A 107 2.21 25.41 -19.69
CA ARG A 107 3.22 25.53 -20.76
C ARG A 107 2.73 25.03 -22.12
N GLY A 108 1.96 23.94 -22.16
CA GLY A 108 1.40 23.41 -23.41
C GLY A 108 0.28 24.27 -24.02
N LYS A 109 -0.41 25.09 -23.21
CA LYS A 109 -1.53 25.93 -23.65
C LYS A 109 -1.10 27.25 -24.30
N GLU A 110 0.14 27.69 -24.05
CA GLU A 110 0.74 28.89 -24.67
C GLU A 110 1.35 28.59 -26.05
N ALA A 111 1.42 27.32 -26.46
CA ALA A 111 2.01 26.86 -27.71
C ALA A 111 0.97 26.54 -28.81
N THR A 112 -0.30 26.93 -28.63
CA THR A 112 -1.42 26.72 -29.59
C THR A 112 -2.22 28.00 -29.73
#